data_AF-A0A2K4FWY7-F1
#
_entry.id   AF-A0A2K4FWY7-F1
#
_cell.length_a   1.000
_cell.length_b   1.000
_cell.length_c   1.000
_cell.angle_alpha   90.00
_cell.angle_beta   90.00
_cell.angle_gamma   90.00
#
_symmetry.space_group_name_H-M   'P 1'
#
loop_
_entity.id
_entity.type
_entity.pdbx_description
1 polymer ?
#
loop_
_entity_poly.entity_id
_entity_poly.type
_entity_poly.pdbx_seq_one_letter_code
_entity_poly.pdbx_strand_id
1 'polypeptide(L)'
;LINTINSIMGVDLDAMAMFPHTDGKGSHGGYCGPGAKPIALHMVAEIARDPQTAGLPISGIGGVSTWRDAAEFIALGSGSVQVCTAAMVYG
;
A
#
# COMPACT_ATOMS: atom_id res chain seq x y z
N LEU A 1 -8.74 -5.25 5.36
CA LEU A 1 -8.62 -4.39 4.17
C LEU A 1 -7.44 -3.45 4.40
N ILE A 2 -6.48 -3.40 3.47
CA ILE A 2 -5.34 -2.50 3.55
C ILE A 2 -5.52 -1.35 2.55
N ASN A 3 -5.40 -0.12 3.02
CA ASN A 3 -5.22 1.06 2.16
C ASN A 3 -3.77 1.56 2.35
N THR A 4 -3.47 2.80 1.98
CA THR A 4 -2.22 3.44 2.35
C THR A 4 -2.03 3.42 3.87
N ILE A 5 -0.81 3.10 4.31
CA ILE A 5 -0.44 3.10 5.73
C ILE A 5 -0.16 4.54 6.12
N ASN A 6 -0.44 4.95 7.36
CA ASN A 6 -0.09 6.29 7.79
C ASN A 6 1.43 6.50 7.67
N SER A 7 1.82 7.56 6.97
CA SER A 7 3.22 7.81 6.63
C SER A 7 4.03 8.35 7.82
N ILE A 8 5.27 7.89 7.92
CA ILE A 8 6.31 8.53 8.72
C ILE A 8 6.88 9.66 7.85
N MET A 9 6.50 10.89 8.16
CA MET A 9 6.84 12.06 7.36
C MET A 9 8.26 12.55 7.65
N GLY A 10 8.90 13.12 6.63
CA GLY A 10 10.18 13.80 6.79
C GLY A 10 10.01 15.14 7.51
N VAL A 11 11.14 15.74 7.87
CA VAL A 11 11.20 17.12 8.37
C VAL A 11 12.11 17.91 7.44
N ASP A 12 11.60 19.02 6.93
CA ASP A 12 12.38 20.05 6.26
C ASP A 12 13.02 20.93 7.33
N LEU A 13 14.36 20.89 7.43
CA LEU A 13 15.11 21.63 8.43
C LEU A 13 15.33 23.11 8.07
N ASP A 14 15.19 23.49 6.80
CA ASP A 14 15.31 24.89 6.38
C ASP A 14 14.01 25.64 6.65
N ALA A 15 12.87 25.02 6.31
CA ALA A 15 11.54 25.57 6.60
C ALA A 15 11.06 25.28 8.03
N MET A 16 11.76 24.43 8.78
CA MET A 16 11.36 23.92 10.09
C MET A 16 9.92 23.37 10.11
N ALA A 17 9.56 22.66 9.04
CA ALA A 17 8.22 22.16 8.78
C ALA A 17 8.23 20.68 8.35
N MET A 18 7.08 20.03 8.37
CA MET A 18 6.93 18.65 7.89
C MET A 18 7.17 18.58 6.38
N PHE A 19 7.84 17.55 5.88
CA PHE A 19 8.07 17.35 4.46
C PHE A 19 7.30 16.14 3.90
N PRO A 20 6.57 16.28 2.78
CA PRO A 20 6.26 17.53 2.06
C PRO A 20 5.23 18.42 2.78
N HIS A 21 5.29 19.73 2.53
CA HIS A 21 4.29 20.71 2.99
C HIS A 21 3.79 21.61 1.87
N THR A 22 2.61 22.21 2.07
CA THR A 22 2.07 23.29 1.24
C THR A 22 1.99 24.54 2.09
N ASP A 23 2.74 25.58 1.74
CA ASP A 23 2.76 26.87 2.48
C ASP A 23 3.06 26.70 3.98
N GLY A 24 4.10 25.91 4.31
CA GLY A 24 4.49 25.59 5.69
C GLY A 24 3.52 24.67 6.45
N LYS A 25 2.42 24.24 5.84
CA LYS A 25 1.43 23.32 6.43
C LYS A 25 1.61 21.92 5.86
N GLY A 26 2.03 21.00 6.71
CA GLY A 26 2.11 19.57 6.38
C GLY A 26 1.15 18.76 7.23
N SER A 27 0.80 17.57 6.73
CA SER A 27 0.06 16.55 7.46
C SER A 27 0.58 15.18 7.05
N HIS A 28 0.24 14.15 7.82
CA HIS A 28 0.61 12.79 7.46
C HIS A 28 -0.11 12.35 6.19
N GLY A 29 0.69 11.93 5.20
CA GLY A 29 0.20 11.33 3.97
C GLY A 29 0.05 9.80 4.07
N GLY A 30 -0.32 9.20 2.95
CA GLY A 30 -0.31 7.75 2.80
C GLY A 30 1.04 7.22 2.34
N TYR A 31 1.61 6.26 3.08
CA TYR A 31 2.75 5.46 2.64
C TYR A 31 2.27 4.35 1.70
N CYS A 32 2.81 4.36 0.49
CA CYS A 32 2.42 3.46 -0.60
C CYS A 32 3.65 3.04 -1.44
N GLY A 33 3.41 2.27 -2.50
CA GLY A 33 4.48 1.77 -3.37
C GLY A 33 5.19 0.51 -2.84
N PRO A 34 6.36 0.16 -3.41
CA PRO A 34 7.04 -1.10 -3.14
C PRO A 34 7.34 -1.35 -1.66
N GLY A 35 7.63 -0.29 -0.89
CA GLY A 35 7.89 -0.38 0.54
C GLY A 35 6.68 -0.82 1.38
N ALA A 36 5.45 -0.67 0.86
CA ALA A 36 4.24 -1.16 1.51
C ALA A 36 3.91 -2.63 1.16
N LYS A 37 4.58 -3.23 0.16
CA LYS A 37 4.24 -4.58 -0.36
C LYS A 37 4.28 -5.68 0.71
N PRO A 38 5.32 -5.81 1.55
CA PRO A 38 5.37 -6.90 2.54
C PRO A 38 4.21 -6.84 3.53
N ILE A 39 3.80 -5.63 3.91
CA ILE A 39 2.70 -5.39 4.82
C ILE A 39 1.37 -5.75 4.15
N ALA A 40 1.19 -5.36 2.88
CA ALA A 40 0.01 -5.71 2.10
C ALA A 40 -0.16 -7.23 1.92
N LEU A 41 0.91 -7.94 1.58
CA LEU A 41 0.89 -9.40 1.45
C LEU A 41 0.53 -10.08 2.78
N HIS A 42 1.11 -9.61 3.89
CA HIS A 42 0.76 -10.12 5.22
C HIS A 42 -0.74 -9.93 5.51
N MET A 43 -1.28 -8.73 5.31
CA MET A 43 -2.70 -8.48 5.58
C MET A 43 -3.64 -9.30 4.70
N VAL A 44 -3.30 -9.49 3.42
CA VAL A 44 -4.07 -10.34 2.51
C VAL A 44 -4.06 -11.79 2.98
N ALA A 45 -2.89 -12.32 3.33
CA ALA A 45 -2.77 -13.70 3.82
C ALA A 45 -3.54 -13.93 5.12
N GLU A 46 -3.54 -12.96 6.05
CA GLU A 46 -4.31 -13.04 7.29
C GLU A 46 -5.82 -13.08 7.00
N ILE A 47 -6.32 -12.15 6.17
CA ILE A 47 -7.74 -12.09 5.80
C ILE A 47 -8.17 -13.37 5.04
N ALA A 48 -7.32 -13.90 4.17
CA ALA A 48 -7.65 -15.11 3.42
C ALA A 48 -7.75 -16.36 4.31
N ARG A 49 -7.06 -16.38 5.46
CA ARG A 49 -7.01 -17.52 6.38
C ARG A 49 -7.95 -17.38 7.58
N ASP A 50 -8.43 -16.18 7.86
CA ASP A 50 -9.36 -15.93 8.96
C ASP A 50 -10.71 -16.62 8.69
N PRO A 51 -11.23 -17.45 9.63
CA PRO A 51 -12.51 -18.13 9.48
C PRO A 51 -13.72 -17.23 9.22
N GLN A 52 -13.69 -15.98 9.71
CA GLN A 52 -14.78 -15.02 9.55
C GLN A 52 -14.83 -14.41 8.16
N THR A 53 -13.69 -14.33 7.48
CA THR A 53 -13.58 -13.77 6.12
C THR A 53 -13.31 -14.83 5.06
N ALA A 54 -13.25 -16.10 5.44
CA ALA A 54 -13.09 -17.23 4.53
C ALA A 54 -14.15 -17.23 3.43
N GLY A 55 -13.70 -17.33 2.17
CA GLY A 55 -14.57 -17.38 0.98
C GLY A 55 -15.12 -16.02 0.53
N LEU A 56 -14.85 -14.93 1.24
CA LEU A 56 -15.19 -13.59 0.75
C LEU A 56 -14.23 -13.15 -0.37
N PRO A 57 -14.71 -12.40 -1.37
CA PRO A 57 -13.84 -11.85 -2.41
C PRO A 57 -12.81 -10.87 -1.83
N ILE A 58 -11.53 -11.08 -2.16
CA ILE A 58 -10.42 -10.22 -1.74
C ILE A 58 -9.85 -9.50 -2.97
N SER A 59 -9.71 -8.18 -2.88
CA SER A 59 -8.96 -7.38 -3.85
C SER A 59 -7.67 -6.90 -3.20
N GLY A 60 -6.53 -7.38 -3.71
CA GLY A 60 -5.20 -7.05 -3.19
C GLY A 60 -4.67 -5.74 -3.75
N ILE A 61 -4.04 -4.93 -2.91
CA ILE A 61 -3.35 -3.70 -3.31
C ILE A 61 -2.14 -3.45 -2.40
N GLY A 62 -1.07 -2.89 -2.96
CA GLY A 62 0.08 -2.41 -2.20
C GLY A 62 1.39 -2.80 -2.86
N GLY A 63 2.03 -1.85 -3.54
CA GLY A 63 3.37 -2.03 -4.09
C GLY A 63 3.50 -2.99 -5.27
N VAL A 64 2.40 -3.28 -5.97
CA VAL A 64 2.39 -4.11 -7.19
C VAL A 64 3.00 -3.32 -8.36
N SER A 65 4.08 -3.83 -8.95
CA SER A 65 4.73 -3.20 -10.11
C SER A 65 5.00 -4.19 -11.26
N THR A 66 4.93 -5.49 -10.99
CA THR A 66 5.18 -6.55 -11.98
C THR A 66 4.10 -7.62 -11.91
N TRP A 67 4.01 -8.45 -12.96
CA TRP A 67 3.13 -9.61 -12.96
C TRP A 67 3.44 -10.59 -11.82
N ARG A 68 4.70 -10.66 -11.36
CA ARG A 68 5.12 -11.53 -10.24
C ARG A 68 4.52 -11.05 -8.94
N ASP A 69 4.53 -9.74 -8.69
CA ASP A 69 3.88 -9.16 -7.51
C ASP A 69 2.38 -9.50 -7.53
N ALA A 70 1.72 -9.37 -8.68
CA ALA A 70 0.31 -9.74 -8.81
C ALA A 70 0.07 -11.23 -8.53
N ALA A 71 0.96 -12.11 -9.02
CA ALA A 71 0.89 -13.54 -8.73
C ALA A 71 1.06 -13.86 -7.23
N GLU A 72 1.93 -13.13 -6.51
CA GLU A 72 2.06 -13.25 -5.04
C GLU A 72 0.72 -12.95 -4.34
N PHE A 73 0.04 -11.86 -4.71
CA PHE A 73 -1.27 -11.51 -4.13
C PHE A 73 -2.34 -12.57 -4.43
N ILE A 74 -2.36 -13.10 -5.65
CA ILE A 74 -3.31 -14.15 -6.05
C ILE A 74 -3.05 -15.44 -5.28
N ALA A 75 -1.77 -15.84 -5.16
CA ALA A 75 -1.38 -17.02 -4.40
C ALA A 75 -1.76 -16.94 -2.91
N LEU A 76 -1.81 -15.72 -2.35
CA LEU A 76 -2.23 -15.47 -0.97
C LEU A 76 -3.76 -15.31 -0.80
N GLY A 77 -4.54 -15.46 -1.87
CA GLY A 77 -6.01 -15.48 -1.79
C GLY A 77 -6.73 -14.29 -2.41
N SER A 78 -6.02 -13.37 -3.08
CA SER A 78 -6.67 -12.29 -3.82
C SER A 78 -7.31 -12.79 -5.12
N GLY A 79 -8.57 -12.42 -5.37
CA GLY A 79 -9.25 -12.67 -6.64
C GLY A 79 -8.99 -11.60 -7.69
N SER A 80 -8.65 -10.38 -7.26
CA SER A 80 -8.21 -9.28 -8.14
C SER A 80 -7.04 -8.52 -7.51
N VAL A 81 -6.28 -7.81 -8.34
CA VAL A 81 -5.11 -7.04 -7.92
C VAL A 81 -5.19 -5.64 -8.49
N GLN A 82 -4.97 -4.64 -7.65
CA GLN A 82 -4.98 -3.22 -8.02
C GLN A 82 -3.57 -2.66 -8.13
N VAL A 83 -3.39 -1.70 -9.03
CA VAL A 83 -2.13 -1.02 -9.30
C VAL A 83 -2.36 0.49 -9.20
N CYS A 84 -1.52 1.19 -8.44
CA CYS A 84 -1.61 2.64 -8.26
C CYS A 84 -0.24 3.30 -8.46
N THR A 85 0.69 3.14 -7.50
CA THR A 85 2.01 3.80 -7.57
C THR A 85 2.78 3.47 -8.86
N ALA A 86 2.78 2.21 -9.29
CA ALA A 86 3.47 1.84 -10.53
C ALA A 86 2.83 2.52 -11.75
N ALA A 87 1.50 2.63 -11.83
CA ALA A 87 0.82 3.34 -12.91
C ALA A 87 1.10 4.86 -12.88
N MET A 88 1.19 5.46 -11.70
CA MET A 88 1.57 6.88 -11.56
C MET A 88 3.02 7.15 -12.01
N VAL A 89 3.93 6.20 -11.80
CA VAL A 89 5.36 6.36 -12.11
C VAL A 89 5.67 5.96 -13.55
N TYR A 90 5.01 4.94 -14.09
CA TYR A 90 5.38 4.32 -15.38
C TYR A 90 4.34 4.46 -16.50
N GLY A 91 3.10 4.86 -16.20
CA GLY A 91 1.97 4.87 -17.14
C GLY A 91 1.25 3.54 -17.24
#